data_AF-A0A2E3AA62-F1
#
_entry.id   AF-A0A2E3AA62-F1
#
_cell.length_a   1.000
_cell.length_b   1.000
_cell.length_c   1.000
_cell.angle_alpha   90.00
_cell.angle_beta   90.00
_cell.angle_gamma   90.00
#
_symmetry.space_group_name_H-M   'P 1'
#
loop_
_entity.id
_entity.type
_entity.pdbx_description
1 polymer ?
#
loop_
_entity_poly.entity_id
_entity_poly.type
_entity_poly.pdbx_seq_one_letter_code
_entity_poly.pdbx_strand_id
1 'polypeptide(L)'
;MYVFLYLVFNKIDVMKKLLLLMILILVSCGGGYGDDTYIAPETPKNSGKIYFEDNHCKCPDASVGDKDVINGTTYLAVNNSTIKDEITRGNFNLCTTLVTEMSGSGVSLTNFFNDNSFNSDISFWDVSNVTNMDGIFFQASLFNQNISGWDVSNVTNMGSMFKNASSFNQNIGNWDTSSVTKMLGLFSEATAFNQNIEGWDTSSVTSMDGMFYEASSFNQNLSSWCVTNISVEPQDFATNSALTEENKPVWGTCPLN
;
A
#
# COMPACT_ATOMS: atom_id res chain seq x y z
N MET A 1 25.39 33.62 -18.34
CA MET A 1 24.15 33.62 -19.14
C MET A 1 24.35 33.10 -20.57
N TYR A 2 25.23 32.12 -20.80
CA TYR A 2 25.46 31.51 -22.13
C TYR A 2 25.35 29.97 -22.12
N VAL A 3 25.30 29.34 -20.95
CA VAL A 3 25.07 27.88 -20.80
C VAL A 3 23.56 27.54 -20.78
N PHE A 4 22.70 28.51 -20.45
CA PHE A 4 21.24 28.32 -20.43
C PHE A 4 20.57 28.42 -21.81
N LEU A 5 21.19 29.08 -22.80
CA LEU A 5 20.67 29.09 -24.17
C LEU A 5 20.93 27.75 -24.88
N TYR A 6 22.07 27.09 -24.62
CA TYR A 6 22.49 25.89 -25.34
C TYR A 6 21.61 24.65 -25.06
N LEU A 7 20.96 24.59 -23.89
CA LEU A 7 20.03 23.52 -23.54
C LEU A 7 18.61 23.72 -24.12
N VAL A 8 18.20 24.97 -24.35
CA VAL A 8 16.89 25.28 -24.96
C VAL A 8 16.92 25.10 -26.48
N PHE A 9 18.04 25.41 -27.14
CA PHE A 9 18.19 25.19 -28.59
C PHE A 9 18.26 23.71 -28.98
N ASN A 10 18.81 22.84 -28.12
CA ASN A 10 18.94 21.40 -28.42
C ASN A 10 17.60 20.65 -28.34
N LYS A 11 16.67 21.07 -27.46
CA LYS A 11 15.31 20.47 -27.42
C LYS A 11 14.44 20.87 -28.61
N ILE A 12 14.58 22.11 -29.10
CA ILE A 12 13.83 22.60 -30.27
C ILE A 12 14.34 21.94 -31.56
N ASP A 13 15.65 21.69 -31.68
CA ASP A 13 16.22 21.03 -32.86
C ASP A 13 15.91 19.53 -32.92
N VAL A 14 15.84 18.85 -31.76
CA VAL A 14 15.36 17.46 -31.64
C VAL A 14 13.86 17.37 -31.95
N MET A 15 13.02 18.28 -31.43
CA MET A 15 11.59 18.30 -31.77
C MET A 15 11.32 18.68 -33.22
N LYS A 16 12.10 19.60 -33.82
CA LYS A 16 12.00 19.91 -35.26
C LYS A 16 12.45 18.74 -36.12
N LYS A 17 13.51 18.01 -35.75
CA LYS A 17 13.92 16.77 -36.43
C LYS A 17 12.90 15.65 -36.26
N LEU A 18 12.25 15.52 -35.10
CA LEU A 18 11.17 14.55 -34.88
C LEU A 18 9.92 14.90 -35.71
N LEU A 19 9.54 16.18 -35.77
CA LEU A 19 8.43 16.67 -36.58
C LEU A 19 8.70 16.52 -38.09
N LEU A 20 9.95 16.74 -38.53
CA LEU A 20 10.37 16.52 -39.92
C LEU A 20 10.42 15.02 -40.26
N LEU A 21 10.79 14.15 -39.32
CA LEU A 21 10.74 12.69 -39.48
C LEU A 21 9.29 12.19 -39.56
N MET A 22 8.37 12.79 -38.78
CA MET A 22 6.94 12.51 -38.85
C MET A 22 6.31 13.00 -40.17
N ILE A 23 6.81 14.09 -40.75
CA ILE A 23 6.34 14.60 -42.06
C ILE A 23 6.96 13.81 -43.23
N LEU A 24 8.21 13.32 -43.13
CA LEU A 24 8.82 12.48 -44.17
C LEU A 24 8.22 11.06 -44.25
N ILE A 25 7.70 10.53 -43.13
CA ILE A 25 6.94 9.26 -43.15
C ILE A 25 5.59 9.43 -43.87
N LEU A 26 5.06 10.66 -43.99
CA LEU A 26 3.82 10.95 -44.71
C LEU A 26 4.00 11.21 -46.22
N VAL A 27 5.23 11.29 -46.76
CA VAL A 27 5.47 11.65 -48.18
C VAL A 27 6.18 10.53 -48.98
N SER A 28 6.34 9.33 -48.43
CA SER A 28 6.90 8.18 -49.18
C SER A 28 6.06 6.90 -49.07
N CYS A 29 4.78 6.99 -49.41
CA CYS A 29 4.08 5.86 -50.02
C CYS A 29 2.89 6.34 -50.85
N GLY A 30 3.19 6.90 -52.03
CA GLY A 30 2.22 6.95 -53.11
C GLY A 30 2.37 5.69 -53.94
N GLY A 31 1.38 4.78 -53.85
CA GLY A 31 1.18 3.72 -54.85
C GLY A 31 0.94 2.33 -54.29
N GLY A 32 -0.32 2.02 -53.98
CA GLY A 32 -0.79 0.65 -53.75
C GLY A 32 -2.20 0.65 -53.18
N TYR A 33 -3.20 0.34 -54.02
CA TYR A 33 -4.54 0.02 -53.54
C TYR A 33 -4.45 -1.20 -52.60
N GLY A 34 -4.75 -1.00 -51.33
CA GLY A 34 -4.84 -2.02 -50.29
C GLY A 34 -5.56 -1.44 -49.08
N ASP A 35 -6.48 -2.21 -48.54
CA ASP A 35 -7.39 -1.91 -47.43
C ASP A 35 -6.63 -1.64 -46.12
N ASP A 36 -6.14 -0.41 -45.94
CA ASP A 36 -5.49 0.02 -44.70
C ASP A 36 -6.49 0.78 -43.82
N THR A 37 -7.24 0.04 -43.00
CA THR A 37 -7.99 0.64 -41.91
C THR A 37 -7.00 1.26 -40.91
N TYR A 38 -6.87 2.59 -40.94
CA TYR A 38 -6.28 3.35 -39.84
C TYR A 38 -7.10 3.07 -38.57
N ILE A 39 -6.62 2.16 -37.71
CA ILE A 39 -7.19 1.92 -36.39
C ILE A 39 -6.69 3.06 -35.51
N ALA A 40 -7.55 4.06 -35.28
CA ALA A 40 -7.30 5.05 -34.24
C ALA A 40 -7.03 4.31 -32.90
N PRO A 41 -6.06 4.74 -32.08
CA PRO A 41 -5.84 4.11 -30.78
C PRO A 41 -7.17 4.10 -30.03
N GLU A 42 -7.71 2.91 -29.78
CA GLU A 42 -9.00 2.77 -29.11
C GLU A 42 -8.92 3.51 -27.77
N THR A 43 -9.81 4.48 -27.57
CA THR A 43 -9.99 5.05 -26.24
C THR A 43 -10.33 3.89 -25.30
N PRO A 44 -9.62 3.70 -24.17
CA PRO A 44 -9.92 2.63 -23.24
C PRO A 44 -11.41 2.66 -22.92
N LYS A 45 -12.12 1.61 -23.31
CA LYS A 45 -13.56 1.56 -23.10
C LYS A 45 -13.81 1.41 -21.60
N ASN A 46 -14.44 2.42 -21.01
CA ASN A 46 -14.89 2.36 -19.62
C ASN A 46 -15.81 1.16 -19.45
N SER A 47 -15.51 0.29 -18.49
CA SER A 47 -16.44 -0.67 -17.93
C SER A 47 -17.65 0.00 -17.26
N GLY A 48 -17.46 1.18 -16.66
CA GLY A 48 -18.46 1.90 -15.87
C GLY A 48 -18.74 1.26 -14.51
N LYS A 49 -17.81 0.46 -14.00
CA LYS A 49 -17.97 -0.37 -12.79
C LYS A 49 -16.95 -0.05 -11.70
N ILE A 50 -16.00 0.83 -11.99
CA ILE A 50 -15.02 1.36 -11.04
C ILE A 50 -15.37 2.81 -10.77
N TYR A 51 -15.46 3.18 -9.51
CA TYR A 51 -15.78 4.53 -9.06
C TYR A 51 -15.06 4.86 -7.76
N PHE A 52 -15.16 6.11 -7.30
CA PHE A 52 -14.61 6.53 -6.01
C PHE A 52 -15.75 6.82 -5.03
N GLU A 53 -15.64 6.26 -3.83
CA GLU A 53 -16.54 6.49 -2.71
C GLU A 53 -15.67 6.68 -1.47
N ASP A 54 -15.90 7.76 -0.72
CA ASP A 54 -15.10 8.12 0.46
C ASP A 54 -13.57 8.10 0.22
N ASN A 55 -13.15 8.60 -0.94
CA ASN A 55 -11.75 8.59 -1.44
C ASN A 55 -11.15 7.20 -1.72
N HIS A 56 -11.94 6.13 -1.65
CA HIS A 56 -11.49 4.77 -1.97
C HIS A 56 -12.02 4.35 -3.34
N CYS A 57 -11.19 3.63 -4.08
CA CYS A 57 -11.54 3.07 -5.37
C CYS A 57 -12.41 1.82 -5.15
N LYS A 58 -13.69 1.91 -5.53
CA LYS A 58 -14.70 0.85 -5.40
C LYS A 58 -14.97 0.19 -6.74
N CYS A 59 -15.07 -1.15 -6.73
CA CYS A 59 -15.40 -1.95 -7.91
C CYS A 59 -16.12 -3.27 -7.56
N PRO A 60 -17.24 -3.23 -6.81
CA PRO A 60 -17.95 -4.44 -6.37
C PRO A 60 -18.54 -5.26 -7.53
N ASP A 61 -18.93 -4.59 -8.63
CA ASP A 61 -19.55 -5.22 -9.80
C ASP A 61 -18.57 -5.49 -10.96
N ALA A 62 -17.30 -5.14 -10.76
CA ALA A 62 -16.25 -5.31 -11.76
C ALA A 62 -15.82 -6.77 -11.89
N SER A 63 -15.51 -7.17 -13.12
CA SER A 63 -14.70 -8.35 -13.38
C SER A 63 -13.24 -7.97 -13.26
N VAL A 64 -12.40 -8.91 -12.83
CA VAL A 64 -10.94 -8.72 -12.86
C VAL A 64 -10.49 -8.36 -14.28
N GLY A 65 -9.71 -7.30 -14.43
CA GLY A 65 -9.29 -6.80 -15.74
C GLY A 65 -10.15 -5.67 -16.29
N ASP A 66 -11.34 -5.42 -15.73
CA ASP A 66 -12.13 -4.23 -16.06
C ASP A 66 -11.31 -2.97 -15.74
N LYS A 67 -11.41 -1.97 -16.62
CA LYS A 67 -10.68 -0.71 -16.52
C LYS A 67 -11.64 0.44 -16.65
N ASP A 68 -11.42 1.49 -15.85
CA ASP A 68 -12.07 2.78 -16.04
C ASP A 68 -11.08 3.94 -15.97
N VAL A 69 -11.37 5.01 -16.71
CA VAL A 69 -10.61 6.27 -16.67
C VAL A 69 -11.36 7.28 -15.82
N ILE A 70 -10.77 7.68 -14.70
CA ILE A 70 -11.34 8.64 -13.75
C ILE A 70 -10.34 9.79 -13.61
N ASN A 71 -10.75 11.01 -13.92
CA ASN A 71 -9.91 12.21 -13.90
C ASN A 71 -8.59 12.08 -14.70
N GLY A 72 -8.61 11.31 -15.79
CA GLY A 72 -7.43 11.08 -16.65
C GLY A 72 -6.51 9.94 -16.19
N THR A 73 -6.79 9.30 -15.04
CA THR A 73 -6.06 8.13 -14.55
C THR A 73 -6.83 6.85 -14.88
N THR A 74 -6.15 5.85 -15.43
CA THR A 74 -6.74 4.53 -15.65
C THR A 74 -6.61 3.69 -14.38
N TYR A 75 -7.74 3.25 -13.84
CA TYR A 75 -7.83 2.31 -12.73
C TYR A 75 -8.17 0.91 -13.23
N LEU A 76 -7.60 -0.10 -12.59
CA LEU A 76 -7.76 -1.51 -12.95
C LEU A 76 -8.34 -2.30 -11.79
N ALA A 77 -9.44 -3.01 -12.01
CA ALA A 77 -9.98 -3.95 -11.04
C ALA A 77 -9.08 -5.19 -10.93
N VAL A 78 -8.60 -5.47 -9.71
CA VAL A 78 -7.72 -6.61 -9.40
C VAL A 78 -8.29 -7.47 -8.29
N ASN A 79 -7.85 -8.72 -8.22
CA ASN A 79 -8.11 -9.63 -7.10
C ASN A 79 -6.79 -10.21 -6.57
N ASN A 80 -6.88 -11.15 -5.63
CA ASN A 80 -5.71 -11.83 -5.04
C ASN A 80 -4.73 -12.42 -6.08
N SER A 81 -5.22 -12.84 -7.25
CA SER A 81 -4.39 -13.48 -8.29
C SER A 81 -3.68 -12.49 -9.21
N THR A 82 -4.23 -11.29 -9.42
CA THR A 82 -3.70 -10.31 -10.40
C THR A 82 -2.99 -9.14 -9.76
N ILE A 83 -3.28 -8.80 -8.50
CA ILE A 83 -2.70 -7.64 -7.81
C ILE A 83 -1.18 -7.68 -7.82
N LYS A 84 -0.58 -8.85 -7.57
CA LYS A 84 0.88 -9.04 -7.56
C LYS A 84 1.52 -8.68 -8.89
N ASP A 85 0.93 -9.14 -9.97
CA ASP A 85 1.46 -8.95 -11.32
C ASP A 85 1.44 -7.48 -11.72
N GLU A 86 0.36 -6.78 -11.38
CA GLU A 86 0.22 -5.34 -11.64
C GLU A 86 1.20 -4.51 -10.83
N ILE A 87 1.31 -4.81 -9.55
CA ILE A 87 2.29 -4.20 -8.66
C ILE A 87 3.72 -4.44 -9.20
N THR A 88 4.04 -5.67 -9.62
CA THR A 88 5.36 -6.03 -10.21
C THR A 88 5.66 -5.23 -11.49
N ARG A 89 4.64 -4.83 -12.25
CA ARG A 89 4.77 -3.97 -13.44
C ARG A 89 4.86 -2.48 -13.09
N GLY A 90 4.82 -2.12 -11.81
CA GLY A 90 4.81 -0.73 -11.32
C GLY A 90 3.45 -0.05 -11.46
N ASN A 91 2.36 -0.81 -11.60
CA ASN A 91 1.01 -0.27 -11.65
C ASN A 91 0.38 -0.28 -10.24
N PHE A 92 0.13 0.92 -9.69
CA PHE A 92 -0.51 1.11 -8.39
C PHE A 92 -1.91 1.73 -8.48
N ASN A 93 -2.35 2.09 -9.68
CA ASN A 93 -3.70 2.61 -9.92
C ASN A 93 -4.70 1.45 -9.96
N LEU A 94 -4.85 0.79 -8.82
CA LEU A 94 -5.61 -0.45 -8.67
C LEU A 94 -6.87 -0.19 -7.86
N CYS A 95 -7.97 -0.80 -8.30
CA CYS A 95 -9.16 -0.96 -7.50
C CYS A 95 -9.12 -2.33 -6.82
N THR A 96 -9.06 -2.34 -5.49
CA THR A 96 -8.78 -3.53 -4.69
C THR A 96 -10.01 -4.11 -3.98
N THR A 97 -11.22 -3.65 -4.28
CA THR A 97 -12.47 -4.15 -3.65
C THR A 97 -12.60 -5.68 -3.70
N LEU A 98 -12.04 -6.33 -4.74
CA LEU A 98 -12.11 -7.80 -4.91
C LEU A 98 -10.93 -8.55 -4.27
N VAL A 99 -10.06 -7.86 -3.53
CA VAL A 99 -8.90 -8.43 -2.84
C VAL A 99 -9.30 -8.75 -1.40
N THR A 100 -9.04 -9.99 -0.99
CA THR A 100 -9.29 -10.48 0.38
C THR A 100 -8.00 -10.88 1.10
N GLU A 101 -6.92 -11.16 0.36
CA GLU A 101 -5.65 -11.60 0.91
C GLU A 101 -4.53 -10.69 0.41
N MET A 102 -3.86 -10.00 1.33
CA MET A 102 -2.68 -9.18 1.08
C MET A 102 -1.46 -9.70 1.83
N SER A 103 -1.44 -10.99 2.19
CA SER A 103 -0.28 -11.57 2.85
C SER A 103 0.90 -11.76 1.92
N GLY A 104 2.09 -11.51 2.47
CA GLY A 104 3.38 -11.90 1.91
C GLY A 104 3.48 -13.40 1.63
N SER A 105 2.90 -14.19 2.51
CA SER A 105 2.82 -15.64 2.35
C SER A 105 1.64 -15.98 1.43
N GLY A 106 1.91 -16.44 0.20
CA GLY A 106 0.89 -16.93 -0.75
C GLY A 106 0.69 -16.08 -2.01
N VAL A 107 0.74 -14.75 -1.89
CA VAL A 107 0.71 -13.82 -3.04
C VAL A 107 2.09 -13.15 -3.26
N SER A 108 3.01 -13.25 -2.28
CA SER A 108 4.36 -12.66 -2.30
C SER A 108 4.37 -11.21 -2.80
N LEU A 109 3.54 -10.38 -2.17
CA LEU A 109 3.66 -8.92 -2.20
C LEU A 109 4.88 -8.44 -1.38
N THR A 110 5.38 -9.27 -0.45
CA THR A 110 6.55 -8.99 0.42
C THR A 110 7.81 -8.58 -0.33
N ASN A 111 8.13 -9.21 -1.46
CA ASN A 111 9.33 -8.86 -2.22
C ASN A 111 9.18 -7.54 -2.98
N PHE A 112 7.96 -7.04 -3.14
CA PHE A 112 7.73 -5.81 -3.90
C PHE A 112 8.07 -4.58 -3.09
N PHE A 113 7.53 -4.50 -1.87
CA PHE A 113 7.76 -3.36 -0.99
C PHE A 113 9.16 -3.39 -0.35
N ASN A 114 9.86 -4.52 -0.43
CA ASN A 114 11.28 -4.67 -0.07
C ASN A 114 12.23 -3.90 -1.02
N ASP A 115 11.75 -3.46 -2.19
CA ASP A 115 12.51 -2.45 -2.93
C ASP A 115 12.48 -1.17 -2.09
N ASN A 116 13.63 -0.79 -1.53
CA ASN A 116 13.88 0.44 -0.74
C ASN A 116 13.57 1.74 -1.51
N SER A 117 12.68 1.71 -2.50
CA SER A 117 12.19 2.82 -3.31
C SER A 117 10.66 2.94 -3.32
N PHE A 118 9.90 1.95 -2.83
CA PHE A 118 8.44 2.06 -2.84
C PHE A 118 7.94 3.14 -1.86
N ASN A 119 7.23 4.13 -2.41
CA ASN A 119 6.57 5.18 -1.64
C ASN A 119 5.41 5.82 -2.44
N SER A 120 4.73 5.06 -3.30
CA SER A 120 3.62 5.57 -4.11
C SER A 120 2.34 5.65 -3.28
N ASP A 121 1.51 6.67 -3.56
CA ASP A 121 0.22 6.86 -2.89
C ASP A 121 -0.71 5.69 -3.19
N ILE A 122 -1.18 5.04 -2.12
CA ILE A 122 -2.14 3.93 -2.11
C ILE A 122 -3.27 4.20 -1.11
N SER A 123 -3.42 5.45 -0.67
CA SER A 123 -4.47 5.87 0.28
C SER A 123 -5.88 5.54 -0.22
N PHE A 124 -6.06 5.48 -1.54
CA PHE A 124 -7.32 5.17 -2.19
C PHE A 124 -7.62 3.67 -2.36
N TRP A 125 -6.71 2.78 -1.98
CA TRP A 125 -6.99 1.35 -2.08
C TRP A 125 -8.12 0.95 -1.13
N ASP A 126 -9.12 0.26 -1.68
CA ASP A 126 -10.20 -0.32 -0.89
C ASP A 126 -9.74 -1.64 -0.26
N VAL A 127 -9.45 -1.62 1.03
CA VAL A 127 -9.01 -2.79 1.80
C VAL A 127 -10.12 -3.37 2.69
N SER A 128 -11.35 -2.86 2.58
CA SER A 128 -12.48 -3.25 3.44
C SER A 128 -12.83 -4.74 3.39
N ASN A 129 -12.49 -5.47 2.31
CA ASN A 129 -12.70 -6.91 2.19
C ASN A 129 -11.47 -7.76 2.58
N VAL A 130 -10.35 -7.14 2.96
CA VAL A 130 -9.10 -7.84 3.28
C VAL A 130 -9.17 -8.45 4.67
N THR A 131 -8.88 -9.75 4.76
CA THR A 131 -8.86 -10.51 6.02
C THR A 131 -7.46 -10.76 6.57
N ASN A 132 -6.43 -10.59 5.73
CA ASN A 132 -5.05 -10.93 6.06
C ASN A 132 -4.07 -9.95 5.41
N MET A 133 -3.30 -9.23 6.24
CA MET A 133 -2.31 -8.22 5.84
C MET A 133 -0.88 -8.60 6.25
N ASP A 134 -0.65 -9.88 6.57
CA ASP A 134 0.66 -10.37 7.05
C ASP A 134 1.80 -9.97 6.11
N GLY A 135 2.74 -9.15 6.59
CA GLY A 135 3.95 -8.78 5.86
C GLY A 135 3.76 -7.92 4.61
N ILE A 136 2.60 -7.27 4.39
CA ILE A 136 2.40 -6.46 3.17
C ILE A 136 3.44 -5.35 3.03
N PHE A 137 3.91 -4.70 4.10
CA PHE A 137 5.00 -3.70 4.06
C PHE A 137 6.31 -4.19 4.70
N PHE A 138 6.53 -5.51 4.73
CA PHE A 138 7.78 -6.07 5.22
C PHE A 138 8.98 -5.51 4.45
N GLN A 139 9.96 -4.96 5.17
CA GLN A 139 11.16 -4.31 4.63
C GLN A 139 10.91 -3.09 3.72
N ALA A 140 9.73 -2.47 3.81
CA ALA A 140 9.40 -1.24 3.10
C ALA A 140 10.04 0.00 3.75
N SER A 141 11.37 0.04 3.76
CA SER A 141 12.16 0.97 4.59
C SER A 141 11.86 2.46 4.35
N LEU A 142 11.44 2.84 3.14
CA LEU A 142 11.06 4.21 2.77
C LEU A 142 9.56 4.48 2.79
N PHE A 143 8.73 3.46 2.98
CA PHE A 143 7.28 3.63 2.94
C PHE A 143 6.80 4.49 4.12
N ASN A 144 6.14 5.60 3.79
CA ASN A 144 5.56 6.50 4.79
C ASN A 144 4.31 7.22 4.24
N GLN A 145 3.56 6.56 3.34
CA GLN A 145 2.34 7.13 2.76
C GLN A 145 1.17 7.03 3.73
N ASN A 146 0.29 8.02 3.69
CA ASN A 146 -0.88 8.07 4.55
C ASN A 146 -1.87 6.95 4.21
N ILE A 147 -2.09 6.05 5.17
CA ILE A 147 -3.04 4.94 5.11
C ILE A 147 -4.06 4.99 6.27
N SER A 148 -4.19 6.15 6.93
CA SER A 148 -5.11 6.33 8.05
C SER A 148 -6.59 6.14 7.68
N GLY A 149 -6.92 6.28 6.39
CA GLY A 149 -8.26 6.10 5.85
C GLY A 149 -8.67 4.64 5.59
N TRP A 150 -7.73 3.69 5.68
CA TRP A 150 -8.02 2.29 5.42
C TRP A 150 -8.99 1.68 6.44
N ASP A 151 -10.02 1.00 5.93
CA ASP A 151 -10.93 0.19 6.74
C ASP A 151 -10.35 -1.21 6.94
N VAL A 152 -9.79 -1.43 8.14
CA VAL A 152 -9.17 -2.71 8.54
C VAL A 152 -10.07 -3.55 9.45
N SER A 153 -11.36 -3.21 9.58
CA SER A 153 -12.29 -3.86 10.51
C SER A 153 -12.49 -5.37 10.27
N ASN A 154 -12.24 -5.84 9.04
CA ASN A 154 -12.30 -7.27 8.67
C ASN A 154 -10.95 -8.01 8.78
N VAL A 155 -9.86 -7.30 9.09
CA VAL A 155 -8.52 -7.89 9.14
C VAL A 155 -8.36 -8.70 10.42
N THR A 156 -7.92 -9.96 10.27
CA THR A 156 -7.69 -10.88 11.39
C THR A 156 -6.21 -11.11 11.66
N ASN A 157 -5.33 -10.81 10.70
CA ASN A 157 -3.89 -11.01 10.79
C ASN A 157 -3.12 -9.81 10.24
N MET A 158 -2.31 -9.19 11.08
CA MET A 158 -1.41 -8.08 10.73
C MET A 158 0.07 -8.43 10.97
N GLY A 159 0.40 -9.71 11.14
CA GLY A 159 1.76 -10.16 11.45
C GLY A 159 2.82 -9.54 10.53
N SER A 160 3.90 -9.01 11.11
CA SER A 160 5.05 -8.44 10.39
C SER A 160 4.71 -7.36 9.34
N MET A 161 3.50 -6.79 9.37
CA MET A 161 3.04 -5.86 8.32
C MET A 161 3.99 -4.69 8.12
N PHE A 162 4.52 -4.08 9.19
CA PHE A 162 5.50 -2.99 9.13
C PHE A 162 6.89 -3.40 9.62
N LYS A 163 7.20 -4.70 9.65
CA LYS A 163 8.51 -5.13 10.10
C LYS A 163 9.60 -4.59 9.18
N ASN A 164 10.55 -3.85 9.75
CA ASN A 164 11.65 -3.15 9.07
C ASN A 164 11.15 -2.06 8.08
N ALA A 165 9.94 -1.54 8.27
CA ALA A 165 9.46 -0.33 7.59
C ALA A 165 9.99 0.92 8.33
N SER A 166 11.31 1.11 8.29
CA SER A 166 12.03 2.04 9.19
C SER A 166 11.56 3.49 9.14
N SER A 167 11.01 3.96 8.01
CA SER A 167 10.51 5.35 7.86
C SER A 167 9.03 5.51 8.21
N PHE A 168 8.29 4.43 8.43
CA PHE A 168 6.84 4.49 8.63
C PHE A 168 6.50 5.15 9.97
N ASN A 169 5.72 6.23 9.93
CA ASN A 169 5.28 6.95 11.12
C ASN A 169 3.92 7.66 10.91
N GLN A 170 3.02 7.03 10.15
CA GLN A 170 1.68 7.59 9.87
C GLN A 170 0.69 7.26 10.99
N ASN A 171 -0.20 8.20 11.29
CA ASN A 171 -1.20 8.03 12.33
C ASN A 171 -2.25 7.00 11.91
N ILE A 172 -2.22 5.84 12.58
CA ILE A 172 -3.12 4.70 12.38
C ILE A 172 -3.88 4.36 13.67
N GLY A 173 -3.91 5.28 14.64
CA GLY A 173 -4.59 5.08 15.92
C GLY A 173 -6.11 4.98 15.80
N ASN A 174 -6.68 5.37 14.65
CA ASN A 174 -8.10 5.33 14.35
C ASN A 174 -8.57 4.02 13.69
N TRP A 175 -7.68 3.07 13.44
CA TRP A 175 -8.04 1.77 12.89
C TRP A 175 -8.90 0.94 13.86
N ASP A 176 -9.94 0.30 13.34
CA ASP A 176 -10.71 -0.70 14.08
C ASP A 176 -9.98 -2.04 14.05
N THR A 177 -9.34 -2.40 15.15
CA THR A 177 -8.56 -3.64 15.29
C THR A 177 -9.33 -4.77 16.01
N SER A 178 -10.65 -4.62 16.24
CA SER A 178 -11.44 -5.54 17.05
C SER A 178 -11.45 -7.00 16.53
N SER A 179 -11.28 -7.18 15.22
CA SER A 179 -11.18 -8.49 14.56
C SER A 179 -9.76 -9.08 14.55
N VAL A 180 -8.74 -8.31 14.91
CA VAL A 180 -7.33 -8.74 14.79
C VAL A 180 -7.00 -9.76 15.86
N THR A 181 -6.44 -10.89 15.44
CA THR A 181 -6.01 -11.98 16.33
C THR A 181 -4.49 -12.14 16.38
N LYS A 182 -3.76 -11.67 15.36
CA LYS A 182 -2.30 -11.84 15.23
C LYS A 182 -1.61 -10.52 14.93
N MET A 183 -0.67 -10.14 15.79
CA MET A 183 0.18 -8.95 15.68
C MET A 183 1.69 -9.26 15.81
N LEU A 184 2.09 -10.52 15.56
CA LEU A 184 3.48 -10.99 15.63
C LEU A 184 4.41 -10.04 14.85
N GLY A 185 5.37 -9.42 15.52
CA GLY A 185 6.38 -8.58 14.87
C GLY A 185 5.85 -7.36 14.11
N LEU A 186 4.62 -6.91 14.37
CA LEU A 186 3.93 -5.88 13.57
C LEU A 186 4.79 -4.64 13.27
N PHE A 187 5.51 -4.12 14.27
CA PHE A 187 6.40 -2.96 14.18
C PHE A 187 7.86 -3.29 14.51
N SER A 188 8.26 -4.56 14.41
CA SER A 188 9.66 -4.96 14.63
C SER A 188 10.58 -4.16 13.70
N GLU A 189 11.62 -3.51 14.22
CA GLU A 189 12.58 -2.67 13.48
C GLU A 189 11.93 -1.46 12.75
N ALA A 190 10.69 -1.08 13.06
CA ALA A 190 10.06 0.15 12.55
C ALA A 190 10.55 1.36 13.35
N THR A 191 11.83 1.72 13.17
CA THR A 191 12.56 2.63 14.06
C THR A 191 11.99 4.03 14.19
N ALA A 192 11.26 4.55 13.19
CA ALA A 192 10.59 5.87 13.25
C ALA A 192 9.18 5.84 13.87
N PHE A 193 8.55 4.67 14.00
CA PHE A 193 7.15 4.58 14.41
C PHE A 193 6.98 4.98 15.88
N ASN A 194 6.14 6.01 16.13
CA ASN A 194 5.81 6.47 17.49
C ASN A 194 4.41 7.12 17.53
N GLN A 195 3.45 6.56 16.80
CA GLN A 195 2.08 7.08 16.76
C GLN A 195 1.22 6.45 17.86
N ASN A 196 0.31 7.25 18.42
CA ASN A 196 -0.61 6.80 19.46
C ASN A 196 -1.54 5.69 18.92
N ILE A 197 -1.48 4.53 19.57
CA ILE A 197 -2.31 3.33 19.31
C ILE A 197 -2.98 2.82 20.59
N GLU A 198 -3.09 3.66 21.61
CA GLU A 198 -3.77 3.36 22.88
C GLU A 198 -5.22 2.89 22.66
N GLY A 199 -5.88 3.46 21.64
CA GLY A 199 -7.29 3.17 21.31
C GLY A 199 -7.53 1.87 20.53
N TRP A 200 -6.50 1.10 20.19
CA TRP A 200 -6.69 -0.18 19.51
C TRP A 200 -7.38 -1.20 20.41
N ASP A 201 -8.40 -1.88 19.86
CA ASP A 201 -9.00 -3.03 20.50
C ASP A 201 -8.09 -4.26 20.32
N THR A 202 -7.54 -4.73 21.44
CA THR A 202 -6.64 -5.90 21.50
C THR A 202 -7.30 -7.12 22.13
N SER A 203 -8.60 -7.06 22.44
CA SER A 203 -9.33 -8.11 23.18
C SER A 203 -9.37 -9.45 22.46
N SER A 204 -9.26 -9.47 21.14
CA SER A 204 -9.20 -10.67 20.29
C SER A 204 -7.78 -11.18 20.02
N VAL A 205 -6.74 -10.43 20.39
CA VAL A 205 -5.35 -10.74 20.02
C VAL A 205 -4.80 -11.90 20.85
N THR A 206 -4.17 -12.86 20.17
CA THR A 206 -3.59 -14.05 20.81
C THR A 206 -2.07 -14.18 20.61
N SER A 207 -1.44 -13.31 19.81
CA SER A 207 0.02 -13.32 19.58
C SER A 207 0.56 -11.92 19.29
N MET A 208 1.64 -11.56 19.99
CA MET A 208 2.30 -10.26 19.95
C MET A 208 3.84 -10.39 20.09
N ASP A 209 4.42 -11.57 19.85
CA ASP A 209 5.87 -11.75 20.00
C ASP A 209 6.62 -10.80 19.06
N GLY A 210 7.66 -10.14 19.57
CA GLY A 210 8.46 -9.17 18.83
C GLY A 210 7.71 -7.93 18.34
N MET A 211 6.50 -7.61 18.84
CA MET A 211 5.64 -6.54 18.29
C MET A 211 6.37 -5.22 18.06
N PHE A 212 7.23 -4.81 19.00
CA PHE A 212 8.05 -3.60 18.97
C PHE A 212 9.56 -3.89 19.12
N TYR A 213 10.01 -5.11 18.79
CA TYR A 213 11.43 -5.46 18.83
C TYR A 213 12.26 -4.46 18.00
N GLU A 214 13.26 -3.81 18.59
CA GLU A 214 14.09 -2.78 17.94
C GLU A 214 13.31 -1.57 17.36
N ALA A 215 12.06 -1.34 17.78
CA ALA A 215 11.29 -0.13 17.44
C ALA A 215 11.77 1.06 18.31
N SER A 216 12.97 1.55 18.02
CA SER A 216 13.74 2.43 18.92
C SER A 216 13.07 3.76 19.31
N SER A 217 12.09 4.24 18.55
CA SER A 217 11.36 5.49 18.87
C SER A 217 10.04 5.25 19.61
N PHE A 218 9.53 4.02 19.65
CA PHE A 218 8.19 3.74 20.15
C PHE A 218 8.14 3.81 21.68
N ASN A 219 7.32 4.71 22.21
CA ASN A 219 7.10 4.90 23.65
C ASN A 219 5.68 5.41 23.96
N GLN A 220 4.66 4.88 23.28
CA GLN A 220 3.27 5.25 23.55
C GLN A 220 2.69 4.42 24.70
N ASN A 221 1.67 4.96 25.37
CA ASN A 221 1.02 4.28 26.49
C ASN A 221 0.08 3.17 25.97
N LEU A 222 0.33 1.94 26.42
CA LEU A 222 -0.46 0.74 26.10
C LEU A 222 -1.14 0.14 27.33
N SER A 223 -1.09 0.81 28.48
CA SER A 223 -1.58 0.28 29.76
C SER A 223 -3.09 0.02 29.81
N SER A 224 -3.86 0.57 28.86
CA SER A 224 -5.31 0.36 28.69
C SER A 224 -5.67 -0.85 27.82
N TRP A 225 -4.70 -1.49 27.18
CA TRP A 225 -4.96 -2.60 26.26
C TRP A 225 -5.57 -3.82 26.97
N CYS A 226 -6.56 -4.41 26.31
CA CYS A 226 -7.25 -5.60 26.78
C CYS A 226 -6.54 -6.88 26.27
N VAL A 227 -5.62 -7.42 27.05
CA VAL A 227 -4.75 -8.56 26.66
C VAL A 227 -5.06 -9.82 27.47
N THR A 228 -6.35 -10.11 27.70
CA THR A 228 -6.79 -11.27 28.51
C THR A 228 -6.39 -12.63 27.93
N ASN A 229 -6.23 -12.71 26.60
CA ASN A 229 -5.80 -13.93 25.91
C ASN A 229 -4.28 -14.16 25.97
N ILE A 230 -3.50 -13.22 26.53
CA ILE A 230 -2.04 -13.29 26.62
C ILE A 230 -1.65 -13.11 28.09
N SER A 231 -1.48 -14.25 28.80
CA SER A 231 -1.31 -14.26 30.26
C SER A 231 0.08 -13.82 30.76
N VAL A 232 1.06 -13.73 29.87
CA VAL A 232 2.45 -13.35 30.17
C VAL A 232 2.99 -12.48 29.04
N GLU A 233 3.99 -11.66 29.34
CA GLU A 233 4.65 -10.84 28.32
C GLU A 233 5.14 -11.72 27.16
N PRO A 234 4.75 -11.42 25.90
CA PRO A 234 5.24 -12.11 24.72
C PRO A 234 6.76 -12.05 24.60
N GLN A 235 7.35 -13.03 23.91
CA GLN A 235 8.78 -13.04 23.70
C GLN A 235 9.19 -11.78 22.93
N ASP A 236 10.22 -11.09 23.44
CA ASP A 236 10.82 -9.92 22.80
C ASP A 236 9.82 -8.81 22.45
N PHE A 237 8.69 -8.71 23.18
CA PHE A 237 7.60 -7.79 22.90
C PHE A 237 8.07 -6.36 22.56
N ALA A 238 9.04 -5.84 23.32
CA ALA A 238 9.55 -4.49 23.17
C ALA A 238 11.07 -4.37 23.41
N THR A 239 11.83 -5.48 23.28
CA THR A 239 13.30 -5.48 23.44
C THR A 239 13.93 -4.42 22.53
N ASN A 240 14.81 -3.57 23.08
CA ASN A 240 15.46 -2.46 22.36
C ASN A 240 14.53 -1.37 21.79
N SER A 241 13.28 -1.27 22.27
CA SER A 241 12.42 -0.10 22.03
C SER A 241 12.63 0.99 23.09
N ALA A 242 11.94 2.12 22.94
CA ALA A 242 11.88 3.18 23.96
C ALA A 242 10.74 2.98 24.98
N LEU A 243 9.98 1.88 24.89
CA LEU A 243 8.82 1.62 25.73
C LEU A 243 9.23 1.35 27.18
N THR A 244 8.64 2.09 28.11
CA THR A 244 8.86 1.92 29.56
C THR A 244 7.89 0.89 30.15
N GLU A 245 8.25 0.29 31.29
CA GLU A 245 7.38 -0.69 31.98
C GLU A 245 5.99 -0.12 32.36
N GLU A 246 5.91 1.17 32.70
CA GLU A 246 4.65 1.86 33.01
C GLU A 246 3.71 2.00 31.80
N ASN A 247 4.28 2.01 30.60
CA ASN A 247 3.54 2.13 29.34
C ASN A 247 3.19 0.76 28.74
N LYS A 248 3.62 -0.36 29.33
CA LYS A 248 3.29 -1.70 28.81
C LYS A 248 1.87 -2.12 29.17
N PRO A 249 1.26 -3.05 28.40
CA PRO A 249 0.01 -3.68 28.78
C PRO A 249 0.13 -4.44 30.11
N VAL A 250 -0.96 -4.50 30.86
CA VAL A 250 -1.07 -5.37 32.02
C VAL A 250 -1.51 -6.77 31.55
N TRP A 251 -0.53 -7.62 31.26
CA TRP A 251 -0.72 -8.96 30.68
C TRP A 251 -1.75 -9.80 31.45
N GLY A 252 -2.64 -10.47 30.71
CA GLY A 252 -3.72 -11.29 31.26
C GLY A 252 -4.91 -10.50 31.81
N THR A 253 -5.00 -9.19 31.56
CA THR A 253 -6.09 -8.35 32.07
C THR A 253 -6.79 -7.55 30.98
N CYS A 254 -7.95 -6.98 31.34
CA CYS A 254 -8.69 -6.01 30.52
C CYS A 254 -8.98 -4.79 31.40
N PRO A 255 -8.09 -3.80 31.45
CA PRO A 255 -8.34 -2.57 32.17
C PRO A 255 -9.60 -1.91 31.60
N LEU A 256 -10.58 -1.62 32.45
CA LEU A 256 -11.74 -0.84 32.06
C LEU A 256 -11.28 0.61 31.92
N ASN A 257 -11.41 1.18 30.71
CA ASN A 257 -11.25 2.61 30.48
C ASN A 257 -12.35 3.42 31.17
#